data_AF-A0A3N5VA92-F1
#
_entry.id   AF-A0A3N5VA92-F1
#
_cell.length_a   1.000
_cell.length_b   1.000
_cell.length_c   1.000
_cell.angle_alpha   90.00
_cell.angle_beta   90.00
_cell.angle_gamma   90.00
#
_symmetry.space_group_name_H-M   'P 1'
#
loop_
_entity.id
_entity.type
_entity.pdbx_description
1 polymer ?
#
loop_
_entity_poly.entity_id
_entity_poly.type
_entity_poly.pdbx_seq_one_letter_code
_entity_poly.pdbx_strand_id
1 'polypeptide(L)'
;MKHHFAFYVSSVAALGGLLFGYDTAVIAGTVEFLQKHFELSDLALGWTVSSALVGCVLGAWLAGGIGDRIGRKRSLLICAVLFFISAVWSGIPSSAGELAIARIVGGIGVGLASMMTPVYIAEVSPARMRGSLTTLNQIAVLIGMVLVYLVNAQLAVAGDEAWRIASAWRWMFASEAVPAAIFFALLFAIPESPRWLVM
;
A
#
# COMPACT_ATOMS: atom_id res chain seq x y z
N MET A 1 -9.96 -11.41 27.17
CA MET A 1 -10.37 -10.97 25.81
C MET A 1 -10.16 -12.14 24.85
N LYS A 2 -11.24 -12.61 24.20
CA LYS A 2 -11.26 -13.87 23.45
C LYS A 2 -10.29 -13.79 22.26
N HIS A 3 -9.39 -14.76 22.10
CA HIS A 3 -8.35 -14.82 21.05
C HIS A 3 -8.84 -14.43 19.64
N HIS A 4 -10.10 -14.72 19.33
CA HIS A 4 -10.78 -14.35 18.09
C HIS A 4 -10.81 -12.84 17.81
N PHE A 5 -10.99 -12.02 18.84
CA PHE A 5 -11.02 -10.56 18.68
C PHE A 5 -9.65 -10.00 18.33
N ALA A 6 -8.59 -10.44 19.01
CA ALA A 6 -7.22 -10.04 18.69
C ALA A 6 -6.81 -10.50 17.28
N PHE A 7 -7.22 -11.72 16.88
CA PHE A 7 -7.01 -12.19 15.52
C PHE A 7 -7.74 -11.34 14.48
N TYR A 8 -9.01 -11.01 14.70
CA TYR A 8 -9.78 -10.14 13.81
C TYR A 8 -9.11 -8.76 13.65
N VAL A 9 -8.78 -8.09 14.76
CA VAL A 9 -8.15 -6.77 14.75
C VAL A 9 -6.78 -6.81 14.05
N SER A 10 -5.97 -7.83 14.32
CA SER A 10 -4.67 -8.00 13.66
C SER A 10 -4.80 -8.32 12.17
N SER A 11 -5.82 -9.07 11.75
CA SER A 11 -6.09 -9.34 10.34
C SER A 11 -6.51 -8.09 9.58
N VAL A 12 -7.35 -7.23 10.18
CA VAL A 12 -7.69 -5.93 9.58
C VAL A 12 -6.44 -5.07 9.46
N ALA A 13 -5.62 -4.97 10.52
CA ALA A 13 -4.38 -4.22 10.47
C ALA A 13 -3.41 -4.75 9.41
N ALA A 14 -3.30 -6.08 9.26
CA ALA A 14 -2.44 -6.73 8.28
C ALA A 14 -2.79 -6.38 6.82
N LEU A 15 -3.99 -5.87 6.53
CA LEU A 15 -4.32 -5.31 5.21
C LEU A 15 -3.43 -4.11 4.85
N GLY A 16 -2.89 -3.37 5.83
CA GLY A 16 -1.86 -2.37 5.58
C GLY A 16 -0.57 -2.99 5.03
N GLY A 17 -0.20 -4.19 5.50
CA GLY A 17 0.88 -4.99 4.93
C GLY A 17 0.54 -5.48 3.51
N LEU A 18 -0.70 -5.92 3.28
CA LEU A 18 -1.17 -6.30 1.95
C LEU A 18 -1.01 -5.15 0.94
N LEU A 19 -1.45 -3.95 1.30
CA LEU A 19 -1.33 -2.76 0.44
C LEU A 19 0.13 -2.37 0.19
N PHE A 20 1.00 -2.48 1.20
CA PHE A 20 2.44 -2.33 1.00
C PHE A 20 2.96 -3.31 -0.07
N GLY A 21 2.64 -4.61 0.06
CA GLY A 21 3.03 -5.60 -0.93
C GLY A 21 2.50 -5.30 -2.33
N TYR A 22 1.23 -4.88 -2.41
CA TYR A 22 0.55 -4.53 -3.65
C TYR A 22 1.22 -3.34 -4.36
N ASP A 23 1.37 -2.20 -3.68
CA ASP A 23 1.98 -0.97 -4.22
C ASP A 23 3.44 -1.19 -4.65
N THR A 24 4.17 -2.03 -3.92
CA THR A 24 5.58 -2.33 -4.25
C THR A 24 5.69 -3.15 -5.53
N ALA A 25 4.79 -4.11 -5.74
CA ALA A 25 4.87 -5.07 -6.84
C ALA A 25 4.12 -4.61 -8.11
N VAL A 26 3.15 -3.69 -8.00
CA VAL A 26 2.32 -3.25 -9.14
C VAL A 26 3.16 -2.70 -10.29
N ILE A 27 4.20 -1.93 -9.98
CA ILE A 27 5.04 -1.22 -10.95
C ILE A 27 5.72 -2.17 -11.93
N ALA A 28 6.06 -3.40 -11.50
CA ALA A 28 6.79 -4.38 -12.30
C ALA A 28 6.03 -4.79 -13.57
N GLY A 29 4.69 -4.82 -13.53
CA GLY A 29 3.86 -5.14 -14.70
C GLY A 29 3.62 -3.97 -15.65
N THR A 30 4.02 -2.75 -15.26
CA THR A 30 3.70 -1.52 -16.01
C THR A 30 4.85 -0.96 -16.83
N VAL A 31 6.09 -1.40 -16.55
CA VAL A 31 7.34 -0.80 -17.07
C VAL A 31 7.33 -0.65 -18.59
N GLU A 32 7.04 -1.74 -19.32
CA GLU A 32 7.03 -1.74 -20.79
C GLU A 32 5.95 -0.80 -21.34
N PHE A 33 4.76 -0.80 -20.75
CA PHE A 33 3.65 0.04 -21.19
C PHE A 33 3.91 1.52 -20.92
N LEU A 34 4.49 1.86 -19.76
CA LEU A 34 4.86 3.23 -19.43
C LEU A 34 5.94 3.77 -20.36
N GLN A 35 6.96 2.95 -20.68
CA GLN A 35 8.01 3.33 -21.61
C GLN A 35 7.46 3.62 -23.00
N LYS A 36 6.57 2.77 -23.52
CA LYS A 36 5.91 2.96 -24.82
C LYS A 36 4.93 4.13 -24.82
N HIS A 37 4.14 4.31 -23.76
CA HIS A 37 3.09 5.33 -23.70
C HIS A 37 3.62 6.74 -23.55
N PHE A 38 4.63 6.93 -22.69
CA PHE A 38 5.22 8.24 -22.41
C PHE A 38 6.53 8.49 -23.19
N GLU A 39 6.93 7.55 -24.07
CA GLU A 39 8.18 7.61 -24.85
C GLU A 39 9.41 7.92 -23.97
N LEU A 40 9.49 7.24 -22.82
CA LEU A 40 10.48 7.54 -21.79
C LEU A 40 11.87 7.02 -22.16
N SER A 41 12.89 7.84 -21.90
CA SER A 41 14.27 7.36 -21.82
C SER A 41 14.46 6.44 -20.61
N ASP A 42 15.48 5.58 -20.64
CA ASP A 42 15.77 4.64 -19.55
C ASP A 42 15.95 5.35 -18.19
N LEU A 43 16.54 6.56 -18.21
CA LEU A 43 16.70 7.37 -17.01
C LEU A 43 15.36 7.88 -16.47
N ALA A 44 14.48 8.37 -17.35
CA ALA A 44 13.17 8.88 -16.95
C ALA A 44 12.24 7.74 -16.48
N LEU A 45 12.33 6.57 -17.11
CA LEU A 45 11.65 5.36 -16.68
C LEU A 45 12.15 4.92 -15.29
N GLY A 46 13.46 4.85 -15.10
CA GLY A 46 14.07 4.51 -13.81
C GLY A 46 13.65 5.45 -12.69
N TRP A 47 13.59 6.76 -12.96
CA TRP A 47 13.06 7.75 -12.01
C TRP A 47 11.59 7.51 -11.69
N THR A 48 10.75 7.31 -12.70
CA THR A 48 9.31 7.08 -12.52
C THR A 48 9.04 5.84 -11.66
N VAL A 49 9.75 4.75 -11.94
CA VAL A 49 9.64 3.47 -11.20
C VAL A 49 10.13 3.61 -9.75
N SER A 50 11.27 4.27 -9.53
CA SER A 50 11.90 4.37 -8.20
C SER A 50 11.37 5.51 -7.32
N SER A 51 10.63 6.46 -7.89
CA SER A 51 10.07 7.63 -7.18
C SER A 51 9.28 7.27 -5.92
N ALA A 52 8.57 6.14 -5.93
CA ALA A 52 7.84 5.64 -4.75
C ALA A 52 8.75 5.40 -3.53
N LEU A 53 10.00 4.96 -3.75
CA LEU A 53 10.95 4.71 -2.68
C LEU A 53 11.33 6.00 -1.93
N VAL A 54 11.35 7.15 -2.63
CA VAL A 54 11.53 8.47 -2.00
C VAL A 54 10.38 8.73 -1.03
N GLY A 55 9.14 8.44 -1.46
CA GLY A 55 7.96 8.48 -0.60
C GLY A 55 8.09 7.55 0.60
N CYS A 56 8.53 6.31 0.40
CA CYS A 56 8.72 5.32 1.47
C CYS A 56 9.68 5.82 2.55
N VAL A 57 10.81 6.41 2.16
CA VAL A 57 11.79 6.97 3.11
C VAL A 57 11.16 8.09 3.94
N LEU A 58 10.44 9.01 3.29
CA LEU A 58 9.76 10.11 3.98
C LEU A 58 8.66 9.60 4.92
N GLY A 59 7.83 8.65 4.45
CA GLY A 59 6.77 8.03 5.24
C GLY A 59 7.30 7.32 6.47
N ALA A 60 8.36 6.51 6.31
CA ALA A 60 9.00 5.80 7.43
C ALA A 60 9.60 6.77 8.45
N TRP A 61 10.27 7.83 7.99
CA TRP A 61 10.83 8.84 8.89
C TRP A 61 9.75 9.56 9.72
N LEU A 62 8.59 9.85 9.11
CA LEU A 62 7.47 10.51 9.79
C LEU A 62 6.65 9.57 10.68
N ALA A 63 6.73 8.25 10.46
CA ALA A 63 5.83 7.27 11.09
C ALA A 63 5.87 7.29 12.61
N GLY A 64 7.05 7.40 13.22
CA GLY A 64 7.18 7.47 14.68
C GLY A 64 6.47 8.70 15.26
N GLY A 65 6.78 9.88 14.75
CA GLY A 65 6.21 11.14 15.24
C GLY A 65 4.70 11.26 15.02
N ILE A 66 4.19 10.75 13.90
CA ILE A 66 2.74 10.70 13.64
C ILE A 66 2.07 9.66 14.56
N GLY A 67 2.62 8.45 14.63
CA GLY A 67 2.08 7.35 15.45
C GLY A 67 1.95 7.68 16.93
N ASP A 68 2.87 8.47 17.48
CA ASP A 68 2.82 8.89 18.88
C ASP A 68 1.85 10.05 19.12
N ARG A 69 1.75 11.00 18.18
CA ARG A 69 0.88 12.18 18.33
C ARG A 69 -0.60 11.90 18.12
N ILE A 70 -0.96 11.13 17.09
CA ILE A 70 -2.36 10.94 16.68
C ILE A 70 -2.90 9.54 16.94
N GLY A 71 -2.05 8.61 17.38
CA GLY A 71 -2.42 7.23 17.63
C GLY A 71 -2.27 6.34 16.40
N ARG A 72 -2.25 5.03 16.62
CA ARG A 72 -1.87 4.05 15.59
C ARG A 72 -3.00 3.85 14.58
N LYS A 73 -4.26 3.74 15.03
CA LYS A 73 -5.42 3.59 14.14
C LYS A 73 -5.57 4.81 13.22
N ARG A 74 -5.39 6.03 13.75
CA ARG A 74 -5.47 7.25 12.92
C ARG A 74 -4.33 7.33 11.91
N SER A 75 -3.11 6.92 12.28
CA SER A 75 -2.01 6.81 11.32
C SER A 75 -2.33 5.82 10.20
N LEU A 76 -2.90 4.66 10.51
CA LEU A 76 -3.32 3.68 9.50
C LEU A 76 -4.44 4.21 8.59
N LEU A 77 -5.36 5.04 9.11
CA LEU A 77 -6.38 5.72 8.30
C LEU A 77 -5.74 6.69 7.30
N ILE A 78 -4.72 7.44 7.72
CA ILE A 78 -3.93 8.30 6.81
C ILE A 78 -3.27 7.44 5.73
N CYS A 79 -2.65 6.31 6.09
CA CYS A 79 -2.06 5.40 5.11
C CYS A 79 -3.10 4.95 4.07
N ALA A 80 -4.27 4.51 4.52
CA ALA A 80 -5.33 4.03 3.63
C ALA A 80 -5.81 5.11 2.65
N VAL A 81 -5.92 6.36 3.11
CA VAL A 81 -6.26 7.51 2.26
C VAL A 81 -5.15 7.79 1.24
N LEU A 82 -3.88 7.77 1.67
CA LEU A 82 -2.74 7.98 0.78
C LEU A 82 -2.64 6.90 -0.31
N PHE A 83 -2.85 5.62 0.07
CA PHE A 83 -2.93 4.51 -0.88
C PHE A 83 -4.05 4.72 -1.90
N PHE A 84 -5.25 5.04 -1.43
CA PHE A 84 -6.40 5.25 -2.31
C PHE A 84 -6.17 6.41 -3.29
N ILE A 85 -5.70 7.56 -2.80
CA ILE A 85 -5.40 8.73 -3.64
C ILE A 85 -4.30 8.39 -4.65
N SER A 86 -3.22 7.75 -4.20
CA SER A 86 -2.11 7.32 -5.06
C SER A 86 -2.58 6.37 -6.17
N ALA A 87 -3.38 5.36 -5.83
CA ALA A 87 -3.87 4.36 -6.77
C ALA A 87 -4.76 4.98 -7.86
N VAL A 88 -5.71 5.83 -7.47
CA VAL A 88 -6.58 6.53 -8.41
C VAL A 88 -5.77 7.48 -9.28
N TRP A 89 -4.90 8.30 -8.68
CA TRP A 89 -4.11 9.29 -9.40
C TRP A 89 -3.10 8.65 -10.36
N SER A 90 -2.45 7.55 -9.95
CA SER A 90 -1.56 6.75 -10.80
C SER A 90 -2.30 6.06 -11.96
N GLY A 91 -3.63 5.91 -11.87
CA GLY A 91 -4.48 5.42 -12.95
C GLY A 91 -4.86 6.48 -13.99
N ILE A 92 -4.74 7.77 -13.68
CA ILE A 92 -5.10 8.88 -14.58
C ILE A 92 -4.04 10.00 -14.69
N PRO A 93 -2.72 9.69 -14.75
CA PRO A 93 -1.72 10.74 -14.85
C PRO A 93 -1.72 11.33 -16.27
N SER A 94 -1.48 12.63 -16.36
CA SER A 94 -1.34 13.38 -17.61
C SER A 94 0.10 13.34 -18.13
N SER A 95 1.07 13.00 -17.28
CA SER A 95 2.49 12.89 -17.63
C SER A 95 3.23 11.91 -16.71
N ALA A 96 4.41 11.43 -17.11
CA ALA A 96 5.26 10.61 -16.25
C ALA A 96 5.72 11.34 -14.97
N GLY A 97 5.89 12.67 -15.01
CA GLY A 97 6.19 13.46 -13.82
C GLY A 97 5.03 13.48 -12.83
N GLU A 98 3.80 13.59 -13.32
CA GLU A 98 2.59 13.49 -12.48
C GLU A 98 2.44 12.09 -11.89
N LEU A 99 2.72 11.04 -12.68
CA LEU A 99 2.76 9.67 -12.18
C LEU A 99 3.80 9.52 -11.06
N ALA A 100 5.00 10.08 -11.22
CA ALA A 100 6.03 10.04 -10.18
C ALA A 100 5.57 10.73 -8.88
N ILE A 101 4.84 11.83 -8.97
CA ILE A 101 4.26 12.52 -7.80
C ILE A 101 3.21 11.63 -7.12
N ALA A 102 2.30 11.02 -7.89
CA ALA A 102 1.32 10.08 -7.37
C ALA A 102 2.00 8.90 -6.65
N ARG A 103 3.05 8.33 -7.25
CA ARG A 103 3.88 7.27 -6.66
C ARG A 103 4.56 7.71 -5.36
N ILE A 104 5.06 8.95 -5.27
CA ILE A 104 5.64 9.48 -4.02
C ILE A 104 4.57 9.55 -2.92
N VAL A 105 3.35 10.02 -3.24
CA VAL A 105 2.23 10.06 -2.28
C VAL A 105 1.89 8.66 -1.77
N GLY A 106 1.80 7.67 -2.66
CA GLY A 106 1.61 6.27 -2.29
C GLY A 106 2.74 5.74 -1.43
N GLY A 107 3.98 6.04 -1.82
CA GLY A 107 5.20 5.70 -1.07
C GLY A 107 5.19 6.22 0.36
N ILE A 108 4.69 7.44 0.61
CA ILE A 108 4.53 7.95 1.98
C ILE A 108 3.56 7.05 2.76
N GLY A 109 2.44 6.64 2.15
CA GLY A 109 1.50 5.67 2.72
C GLY A 109 2.15 4.32 3.02
N VAL A 110 2.95 3.79 2.09
CA VAL A 110 3.74 2.56 2.26
C VAL A 110 4.69 2.68 3.45
N GLY A 111 5.50 3.75 3.50
CA GLY A 111 6.46 3.97 4.57
C GLY A 111 5.79 4.03 5.94
N LEU A 112 4.69 4.77 6.05
CA LEU A 112 3.90 4.83 7.27
C LEU A 112 3.31 3.47 7.66
N ALA A 113 2.70 2.75 6.71
CA ALA A 113 2.09 1.46 6.94
C ALA A 113 3.11 0.39 7.37
N SER A 114 4.33 0.44 6.82
CA SER A 114 5.42 -0.50 7.11
C SER A 114 5.82 -0.51 8.59
N MET A 115 5.72 0.65 9.25
CA MET A 115 6.01 0.79 10.69
C MET A 115 4.75 0.67 11.55
N MET A 116 3.65 1.33 11.16
CA MET A 116 2.44 1.42 11.99
C MET A 116 1.72 0.08 12.11
N THR A 117 1.69 -0.71 11.04
CA THR A 117 0.98 -2.00 11.03
C THR A 117 1.55 -3.01 12.03
N PRO A 118 2.86 -3.36 12.00
CA PRO A 118 3.41 -4.31 12.97
C PRO A 118 3.38 -3.78 14.40
N VAL A 119 3.53 -2.47 14.62
CA VAL A 119 3.41 -1.84 15.94
C VAL A 119 1.99 -1.99 16.48
N TYR A 120 0.98 -1.62 15.70
CA TYR A 120 -0.41 -1.76 16.11
C TYR A 120 -0.75 -3.21 16.45
N ILE A 121 -0.38 -4.15 15.57
CA ILE A 121 -0.56 -5.59 15.81
C ILE A 121 0.12 -6.00 17.13
N ALA A 122 1.36 -5.57 17.37
CA ALA A 122 2.09 -5.94 18.58
C ALA A 122 1.45 -5.40 19.87
N GLU A 123 0.84 -4.22 19.80
CA GLU A 123 0.20 -3.54 20.93
C GLU A 123 -1.19 -4.11 21.27
N VAL A 124 -1.95 -4.58 20.27
CA VAL A 124 -3.26 -5.22 20.50
C VAL A 124 -3.15 -6.72 20.80
N SER A 125 -2.01 -7.34 20.47
CA SER A 125 -1.82 -8.78 20.60
C SER A 125 -1.46 -9.25 22.01
N PRO A 126 -2.06 -10.37 22.50
CA PRO A 126 -1.61 -11.03 23.72
C PRO A 126 -0.15 -11.49 23.62
N ALA A 127 0.60 -11.41 24.73
CA ALA A 127 2.04 -11.72 24.76
C ALA A 127 2.39 -13.10 24.15
N ARG A 128 1.55 -14.13 24.39
CA ARG A 128 1.77 -15.51 23.90
C ARG A 128 1.68 -15.65 22.37
N MET A 129 0.90 -14.80 21.70
CA MET A 129 0.62 -14.92 20.25
C MET A 129 1.18 -13.74 19.45
N ARG A 130 1.85 -12.79 20.10
CA ARG A 130 2.36 -11.57 19.47
C ARG A 130 3.23 -11.88 18.26
N GLY A 131 4.16 -12.82 18.37
CA GLY A 131 5.02 -13.23 17.26
C GLY A 131 4.22 -13.74 16.06
N SER A 132 3.29 -14.68 16.28
CA SER A 132 2.45 -15.24 15.22
C SER A 132 1.57 -14.19 14.53
N LEU A 133 0.99 -13.26 15.29
CA LEU A 133 0.16 -12.18 14.73
C LEU A 133 1.00 -11.15 13.98
N THR A 134 2.23 -10.86 14.41
CA THR A 134 3.14 -10.02 13.62
C THR A 134 3.57 -10.73 12.32
N THR A 135 3.76 -12.04 12.31
CA THR A 135 4.03 -12.81 11.09
C THR A 135 2.87 -12.74 10.09
N LEU A 136 1.62 -12.63 10.55
CA LEU A 136 0.46 -12.43 9.69
C LEU A 136 0.62 -11.20 8.77
N ASN A 137 1.25 -10.13 9.27
CA ASN A 137 1.56 -8.96 8.46
C ASN A 137 2.49 -9.30 7.27
N GLN A 138 3.53 -10.09 7.49
CA GLN A 138 4.45 -10.49 6.42
C GLN A 138 3.79 -11.42 5.41
N ILE A 139 2.93 -12.33 5.89
CA ILE A 139 2.09 -13.15 4.99
C ILE A 139 1.18 -12.24 4.16
N ALA A 140 0.58 -11.21 4.76
CA ALA A 140 -0.27 -10.27 4.05
C ALA A 140 0.49 -9.48 2.97
N VAL A 141 1.72 -9.02 3.25
CA VAL A 141 2.61 -8.40 2.25
C VAL A 141 2.82 -9.34 1.05
N LEU A 142 3.16 -10.60 1.30
CA LEU A 142 3.37 -11.59 0.23
C LEU A 142 2.09 -11.84 -0.56
N ILE A 143 0.94 -11.94 0.11
CA ILE A 143 -0.37 -12.08 -0.55
C ILE A 143 -0.64 -10.87 -1.44
N GLY A 144 -0.37 -9.65 -0.97
CA GLY A 144 -0.52 -8.42 -1.76
C GLY A 144 0.31 -8.44 -3.05
N MET A 145 1.58 -8.85 -2.96
CA MET A 145 2.45 -9.01 -4.12
C MET A 145 1.90 -10.05 -5.12
N VAL A 146 1.47 -11.22 -4.63
CA VAL A 146 0.91 -12.27 -5.49
C VAL A 146 -0.38 -11.79 -6.16
N LEU A 147 -1.27 -11.12 -5.42
CA LEU A 147 -2.53 -10.60 -5.96
C LEU A 147 -2.28 -9.64 -7.12
N VAL A 148 -1.37 -8.68 -6.95
CA VAL A 148 -1.10 -7.72 -8.02
C VAL A 148 -0.37 -8.35 -9.21
N TYR A 149 0.49 -9.36 -8.99
CA TYR A 149 1.06 -10.11 -10.10
C TYR A 149 0.02 -10.85 -10.92
N LEU A 150 -1.02 -11.40 -10.28
CA LEU A 150 -2.15 -12.00 -11.00
C LEU A 150 -2.95 -10.95 -11.79
N VAL A 151 -3.21 -9.77 -11.19
CA VAL A 151 -3.88 -8.66 -11.87
C VAL A 151 -3.07 -8.17 -13.07
N ASN A 152 -1.76 -7.98 -12.88
CA ASN A 152 -0.85 -7.57 -13.94
C ASN A 152 -0.80 -8.59 -15.08
N ALA A 153 -0.71 -9.88 -14.75
CA ALA A 153 -0.70 -10.95 -15.74
C ALA A 153 -1.99 -10.99 -16.58
N GLN A 154 -3.15 -10.81 -15.93
CA GLN A 154 -4.44 -10.74 -16.64
C GLN A 154 -4.52 -9.52 -17.55
N LEU A 155 -4.12 -8.34 -17.07
CA LEU A 155 -4.19 -7.09 -17.84
C LEU A 155 -3.15 -7.03 -18.96
N ALA A 156 -2.01 -7.70 -18.84
CA ALA A 156 -0.98 -7.76 -19.87
C ALA A 156 -1.43 -8.51 -21.14
N VAL A 157 -2.40 -9.41 -21.03
CA VAL A 157 -2.97 -10.17 -22.16
C VAL A 157 -4.38 -9.73 -22.54
N ALA A 158 -4.94 -8.73 -21.87
CA ALA A 158 -6.29 -8.25 -22.11
C ALA A 158 -6.35 -7.28 -23.29
N GLY A 159 -7.37 -7.44 -24.15
CA GLY A 159 -7.63 -6.55 -25.28
C GLY A 159 -6.51 -6.51 -26.32
N ASP A 160 -6.60 -5.55 -27.23
CA ASP A 160 -5.63 -5.37 -28.30
C ASP A 160 -4.38 -4.61 -27.82
N GLU A 161 -3.27 -4.70 -28.55
CA GLU A 161 -2.00 -4.04 -28.21
C GLU A 161 -2.14 -2.53 -27.97
N ALA A 162 -2.87 -1.83 -28.83
CA ALA A 162 -3.11 -0.40 -28.70
C ALA A 162 -3.82 -0.04 -27.37
N TRP A 163 -4.79 -0.87 -26.96
CA TRP A 163 -5.48 -0.68 -25.69
C TRP A 163 -4.55 -0.92 -24.50
N ARG A 164 -3.70 -1.95 -24.57
CA ARG A 164 -2.76 -2.27 -23.48
C ARG A 164 -1.76 -1.14 -23.23
N ILE A 165 -1.17 -0.61 -24.30
CA ILE A 165 -0.24 0.52 -24.21
C ILE A 165 -0.96 1.78 -23.67
N ALA A 166 -2.19 2.03 -24.09
CA ALA A 166 -2.93 3.22 -23.68
C ALA A 166 -3.55 3.13 -22.26
N SER A 167 -3.91 1.93 -21.80
CA SER A 167 -4.84 1.78 -20.67
C SER A 167 -4.55 0.62 -19.70
N ALA A 168 -3.86 -0.46 -20.07
CA ALA A 168 -3.72 -1.60 -19.16
C ALA A 168 -2.99 -1.23 -17.85
N TRP A 169 -1.89 -0.49 -17.95
CA TRP A 169 -1.12 -0.03 -16.78
C TRP A 169 -1.92 0.90 -15.86
N ARG A 170 -2.88 1.66 -16.40
CA ARG A 170 -3.78 2.52 -15.61
C ARG A 170 -4.64 1.68 -14.68
N TRP A 171 -5.20 0.58 -15.19
CA TRP A 171 -5.99 -0.37 -14.42
C TRP A 171 -5.14 -1.17 -13.43
N MET A 172 -3.88 -1.46 -13.77
CA MET A 172 -2.94 -2.10 -12.84
C MET A 172 -2.78 -1.23 -11.58
N PHE A 173 -2.53 0.07 -11.72
CA PHE A 173 -2.47 0.98 -10.55
C PHE A 173 -3.83 1.19 -9.88
N ALA A 174 -4.87 1.51 -10.65
CA ALA A 174 -6.19 1.83 -10.09
C ALA A 174 -6.82 0.66 -9.32
N SER A 175 -6.45 -0.58 -9.66
CA SER A 175 -6.93 -1.78 -8.96
C SER A 175 -6.61 -1.80 -7.46
N GLU A 176 -5.52 -1.13 -7.03
CA GLU A 176 -5.15 -1.00 -5.61
C GLU A 176 -6.18 -0.16 -4.81
N ALA A 177 -6.93 0.71 -5.47
CA ALA A 177 -7.95 1.53 -4.81
C ALA A 177 -9.03 0.67 -4.13
N VAL A 178 -9.29 -0.54 -4.64
CA VAL A 178 -10.28 -1.47 -4.07
C VAL A 178 -9.84 -1.99 -2.69
N PRO A 179 -8.69 -2.68 -2.53
CA PRO A 179 -8.23 -3.08 -1.20
C PRO A 179 -7.95 -1.87 -0.29
N ALA A 180 -7.56 -0.71 -0.82
CA ALA A 180 -7.37 0.50 -0.01
C ALA A 180 -8.68 1.02 0.59
N ALA A 181 -9.76 1.05 -0.19
CA ALA A 181 -11.08 1.44 0.29
C ALA A 181 -11.64 0.43 1.32
N ILE A 182 -11.45 -0.87 1.08
CA ILE A 182 -11.82 -1.92 2.04
C ILE A 182 -11.06 -1.74 3.36
N PHE A 183 -9.74 -1.52 3.28
CA PHE A 183 -8.91 -1.28 4.46
C PHE A 183 -9.38 -0.04 5.23
N PHE A 184 -9.61 1.09 4.54
CA PHE A 184 -10.15 2.31 5.14
C PHE A 184 -11.47 2.07 5.88
N ALA A 185 -12.42 1.37 5.25
CA ALA A 185 -13.71 1.06 5.87
C ALA A 185 -13.56 0.16 7.12
N LEU A 186 -12.72 -0.89 7.04
CA LEU A 186 -12.52 -1.83 8.14
C LEU A 186 -11.77 -1.21 9.33
N LEU A 187 -10.93 -0.20 9.11
CA LEU A 187 -10.26 0.53 10.19
C LEU A 187 -11.26 1.19 11.15
N PHE A 188 -12.46 1.55 10.71
CA PHE A 188 -13.49 2.07 11.62
C PHE A 188 -14.03 1.01 12.59
N ALA A 189 -13.98 -0.27 12.22
CA ALA A 189 -14.49 -1.39 13.00
C ALA A 189 -13.49 -1.93 14.05
N ILE A 190 -12.25 -1.42 14.09
CA ILE A 190 -11.23 -1.81 15.08
C ILE A 190 -10.99 -0.69 16.11
N PRO A 191 -10.59 -1.03 17.36
CA PRO A 191 -10.32 -0.02 18.39
C PRO A 191 -8.98 0.69 18.16
N GLU A 192 -8.74 1.79 18.88
CA GLU A 192 -7.39 2.36 18.98
C GLU A 192 -6.49 1.44 19.84
N SER A 193 -5.17 1.59 19.70
CA SER A 193 -4.20 0.84 20.50
C SER A 193 -4.40 1.08 22.01
N PRO A 194 -4.62 0.02 22.82
CA PRO A 194 -4.73 0.15 24.27
C PRO A 194 -3.47 0.70 24.93
N ARG A 195 -2.29 0.40 24.38
CA ARG A 195 -1.02 0.90 24.91
C ARG A 195 -0.86 2.39 24.68
N TRP A 196 -1.24 2.87 23.49
CA TRP A 196 -1.19 4.29 23.17
C TRP A 196 -2.15 5.11 24.05
N LEU A 197 -3.34 4.58 24.35
CA LEU A 197 -4.30 5.26 25.22
C LEU A 197 -3.85 5.42 26.70
N VAL A 198 -2.82 4.68 27.12
CA VAL A 198 -2.29 4.71 28.49
C VAL A 198 -0.98 5.53 28.58
N MET A 199 -0.36 5.85 27.45
CA MET A 199 0.82 6.73 27.36
C MET A 199 0.38 8.19 27.26
#